data_AF-A0AAD9URS3-F1
#
_entry.id   AF-A0AAD9URS3-F1
#
_cell.length_a   1.000
_cell.length_b   1.000
_cell.length_c   1.000
_cell.angle_alpha   90.00
_cell.angle_beta   90.00
_cell.angle_gamma   90.00
#
_symmetry.space_group_name_H-M   'P 1'
#
loop_
_entity.id
_entity.type
_entity.pdbx_description
1 polymer ?
#
loop_
_entity_poly.entity_id
_entity_poly.type
_entity_poly.pdbx_seq_one_letter_code
_entity_poly.pdbx_strand_id
1 'polypeptide(L)'
;MHFKPLRNKVNIAIKKAKVEYYNSFFKKNWGNIKNTWKGINTIFGKIPQPTRIHSLKIGDTIYTTPDEISNRLNHHFCSVGPILANGIPPTNSISPEKICSSGIVHLAISDHSLVFMTLKICYERTGIHRTIESRILKNFNHHHFLNDVAQQPWNRVFSETNPETMQD
;
A
#
# COMPACT_ATOMS: atom_id res chain seq x y z
N MET A 1 16.24 24.19 45.48
CA MET A 1 16.71 23.12 44.57
C MET A 1 15.79 21.86 44.60
N HIS A 2 14.47 21.99 44.36
CA HIS A 2 13.53 20.84 44.45
C HIS A 2 12.86 20.43 43.13
N PHE A 3 12.97 21.24 42.07
CA PHE A 3 12.28 21.00 40.79
C PHE A 3 12.76 19.74 40.04
N LYS A 4 14.08 19.48 40.01
CA LYS A 4 14.66 18.31 39.31
C LYS A 4 14.15 16.97 39.89
N PRO A 5 14.17 16.72 41.21
CA PRO A 5 13.59 15.51 41.80
C PRO A 5 12.09 15.32 41.51
N LEU A 6 11.30 16.39 41.59
CA LEU A 6 9.86 16.37 41.28
C LEU A 6 9.61 16.03 39.81
N ARG A 7 10.32 16.69 38.88
CA ARG A 7 10.27 16.39 37.44
C ARG A 7 10.62 14.93 37.15
N ASN A 8 11.62 14.38 37.83
CA ASN A 8 12.02 12.98 37.65
C ASN A 8 10.94 12.01 38.11
N LYS A 9 10.31 12.26 39.27
CA LYS A 9 9.17 11.47 39.75
C LYS A 9 8.01 11.48 38.76
N VAL A 10 7.66 12.65 38.22
CA VAL A 10 6.62 12.80 37.20
C VAL A 10 6.97 12.04 35.92
N ASN A 11 8.20 12.16 35.42
CA ASN A 11 8.64 11.45 34.23
C ASN A 11 8.59 9.92 34.40
N ILE A 12 8.94 9.42 35.59
CA ILE A 12 8.84 7.99 35.91
C ILE A 12 7.37 7.55 35.89
N ALA A 13 6.49 8.30 36.54
CA ALA A 13 5.05 8.01 36.56
C ALA A 13 4.45 8.01 35.15
N ILE A 14 4.80 8.99 34.31
CA ILE A 14 4.35 9.06 32.90
C ILE A 14 4.84 7.85 32.11
N LYS A 15 6.12 7.46 32.26
CA LYS A 15 6.66 6.27 31.59
C LYS A 15 5.91 5.01 32.02
N LYS A 16 5.67 4.84 33.31
CA LYS A 16 4.93 3.69 33.86
C LYS A 16 3.51 3.62 33.30
N ALA A 17 2.77 4.73 33.35
CA ALA A 17 1.41 4.81 32.81
C ALA A 17 1.36 4.52 31.30
N LYS A 18 2.32 5.02 30.51
CA LYS A 18 2.40 4.72 29.07
C LYS A 18 2.63 3.24 28.80
N VAL A 19 3.54 2.60 29.55
CA VAL A 19 3.82 1.16 29.41
C VAL A 19 2.57 0.34 29.74
N GLU A 20 1.90 0.65 30.85
CA GLU A 20 0.67 -0.05 31.26
C GLU A 20 -0.45 0.10 30.21
N TYR A 21 -0.66 1.31 29.69
CA TYR A 21 -1.64 1.58 28.64
C TYR A 21 -1.39 0.74 27.38
N TYR A 22 -0.18 0.79 26.80
CA TYR A 22 0.11 0.08 25.55
C TYR A 22 0.12 -1.44 25.74
N ASN A 23 0.57 -1.94 26.89
CA ASN A 23 0.45 -3.36 27.22
C ASN A 23 -1.01 -3.81 27.23
N SER A 24 -1.90 -3.04 27.85
CA SER A 24 -3.34 -3.32 27.84
C SER A 24 -3.93 -3.24 26.43
N PHE A 25 -3.55 -2.22 25.66
CA PHE A 25 -3.98 -2.02 24.27
C PHE A 25 -3.62 -3.23 23.39
N PHE A 26 -2.38 -3.70 23.43
CA PHE A 26 -1.95 -4.83 22.59
C PHE A 26 -2.54 -6.17 23.05
N LYS A 27 -2.71 -6.38 24.36
CA LYS A 27 -3.41 -7.56 24.87
C LYS A 27 -4.86 -7.61 24.37
N LYS A 28 -5.57 -6.49 24.41
CA LYS A 28 -6.97 -6.39 23.95
C LYS A 28 -7.10 -6.56 22.43
N ASN A 29 -6.10 -6.14 21.67
CA ASN A 29 -6.09 -6.22 20.20
C ASN A 29 -5.34 -7.46 19.68
N TRP A 30 -5.09 -8.46 20.53
CA TRP A 30 -4.49 -9.71 20.12
C TRP A 30 -5.32 -10.36 19.00
N GLY A 31 -4.66 -10.73 17.89
CA GLY A 31 -5.33 -11.26 16.68
C GLY A 31 -5.93 -10.21 15.74
N ASN A 32 -6.03 -8.93 16.15
CA ASN A 32 -6.45 -7.84 15.26
C ASN A 32 -5.22 -7.13 14.67
N ILE A 33 -4.75 -7.64 13.53
CA ILE A 33 -3.53 -7.15 12.86
C ILE A 33 -3.59 -5.67 12.48
N LYS A 34 -4.76 -5.18 12.06
CA LYS A 34 -4.98 -3.77 11.68
C LYS A 34 -4.79 -2.84 12.87
N ASN A 35 -5.42 -3.14 14.00
CA ASN A 35 -5.28 -2.32 15.21
C ASN A 35 -3.90 -2.46 15.86
N THR A 36 -3.26 -3.62 15.73
CA THR A 36 -1.89 -3.85 16.19
C THR A 36 -0.92 -2.94 15.45
N TRP A 37 -0.98 -2.91 14.11
CA TRP A 37 -0.18 -1.99 13.29
C TRP A 37 -0.51 -0.53 13.56
N LYS A 38 -1.77 -0.18 13.82
CA LYS A 38 -2.16 1.18 14.25
C LYS A 38 -1.48 1.58 15.57
N GLY A 39 -1.48 0.68 16.56
CA GLY A 39 -0.79 0.89 17.84
C GLY A 39 0.72 1.07 17.67
N ILE A 40 1.35 0.21 16.86
CA ILE A 40 2.79 0.29 16.52
C ILE A 40 3.10 1.65 15.88
N ASN A 41 2.37 2.04 14.83
CA ASN A 41 2.59 3.31 14.14
C ASN A 41 2.41 4.52 15.07
N THR A 42 1.47 4.44 16.01
CA THR A 42 1.27 5.48 17.03
C THR A 42 2.49 5.61 17.95
N ILE A 43 3.09 4.50 18.37
CA ILE A 43 4.30 4.49 19.21
C ILE A 43 5.50 5.06 18.47
N PHE A 44 5.65 4.71 17.19
CA PHE A 44 6.73 5.23 16.33
C PHE A 44 6.51 6.69 15.87
N GLY A 45 5.43 7.36 16.29
CA GLY A 45 5.11 8.71 15.84
C GLY A 45 4.79 8.79 14.35
N LYS A 46 4.54 7.65 13.69
CA LYS A 46 4.14 7.54 12.29
C LYS A 46 2.63 7.71 12.16
N ILE A 47 2.08 8.73 12.80
CA ILE A 47 0.69 9.11 12.57
C ILE A 47 0.68 9.84 11.22
N PRO A 48 0.07 9.27 10.17
CA PRO A 48 -0.04 9.98 8.91
C PRO A 48 -0.83 11.26 9.17
N GLN A 49 -0.23 12.39 8.85
CA GLN A 49 -0.98 13.63 8.81
C GLN A 49 -2.06 13.50 7.75
N PRO A 50 -3.29 13.98 7.98
CA PRO A 50 -4.30 13.98 6.96
C PRO A 50 -3.74 14.72 5.74
N THR A 51 -3.60 14.00 4.63
CA THR A 51 -3.12 14.57 3.37
C THR A 51 -4.19 15.55 2.88
N ARG A 52 -4.02 16.84 3.18
CA ARG A 52 -4.89 17.89 2.64
C ARG A 52 -4.41 18.23 1.24
N ILE A 53 -5.29 18.05 0.25
CA ILE A 53 -5.04 18.55 -1.10
C ILE A 53 -5.23 20.07 -1.04
N HIS A 54 -4.13 20.82 -1.22
CA HIS A 54 -4.14 22.29 -1.16
C HIS A 54 -4.49 22.90 -2.51
N SER A 55 -4.18 22.19 -3.60
CA SER A 55 -4.55 22.59 -4.94
C SER A 55 -4.61 21.40 -5.87
N LEU A 56 -5.39 21.53 -6.93
CA LEU A 56 -5.53 20.58 -8.02
C LEU A 56 -5.23 21.31 -9.33
N LYS A 57 -4.20 20.89 -10.06
CA LYS A 57 -3.88 21.45 -11.38
C LYS A 57 -4.43 20.54 -12.48
N ILE A 58 -5.19 21.12 -13.40
CA ILE A 58 -5.72 20.41 -14.58
C ILE A 58 -5.49 21.30 -15.80
N GLY A 59 -4.65 20.83 -16.72
CA GLY A 59 -4.11 21.68 -17.79
C GLY A 59 -3.33 22.85 -17.21
N ASP A 60 -3.68 24.07 -17.61
CA ASP A 60 -3.06 25.31 -17.10
C ASP A 60 -3.82 25.94 -15.92
N THR A 61 -4.98 25.41 -15.54
CA THR A 61 -5.79 25.95 -14.45
C THR A 61 -5.46 25.28 -13.11
N ILE A 62 -5.35 26.09 -12.05
CA ILE A 62 -5.11 25.62 -10.68
C ILE A 62 -6.35 25.92 -9.83
N TYR A 63 -6.94 24.89 -9.26
CA TYR A 63 -8.07 24.98 -8.32
C TYR A 63 -7.55 24.88 -6.89
N THR A 64 -7.99 25.76 -6.00
CA THR A 64 -7.46 25.85 -4.63
C THR A 64 -8.54 25.72 -3.55
N THR A 65 -9.81 25.90 -3.91
CA THR A 65 -10.91 25.79 -2.94
C THR A 65 -11.38 24.35 -2.78
N PRO A 66 -11.71 23.90 -1.55
CA PRO A 66 -12.16 22.52 -1.31
C PRO A 66 -13.38 22.11 -2.13
N ASP A 67 -14.36 23.01 -2.32
CA ASP A 67 -15.57 22.74 -3.09
C ASP A 67 -15.27 22.54 -4.58
N GLU A 68 -14.44 23.40 -5.18
CA GLU A 68 -14.04 23.24 -6.59
C GLU A 68 -13.23 21.96 -6.81
N ILE A 69 -12.29 21.67 -5.91
CA ILE A 69 -11.49 20.44 -5.95
C ILE A 69 -12.44 19.22 -5.89
N SER A 70 -13.39 19.22 -4.96
CA SER A 70 -14.35 18.14 -4.78
C SER A 70 -15.24 17.95 -6.01
N ASN A 71 -15.80 19.03 -6.54
CA ASN A 71 -16.63 19.01 -7.74
C ASN A 71 -15.86 18.50 -8.95
N ARG A 72 -14.60 18.90 -9.10
CA ARG A 72 -13.77 18.50 -10.23
C ARG A 72 -13.36 17.03 -10.15
N LEU A 73 -13.02 16.54 -8.96
CA LEU A 73 -12.79 15.13 -8.71
C LEU A 73 -14.05 14.31 -9.00
N ASN A 74 -15.20 14.74 -8.49
CA ASN A 74 -16.46 14.06 -8.71
C ASN A 74 -16.79 13.97 -10.21
N HIS A 75 -16.68 15.10 -10.92
CA HIS A 75 -16.87 15.13 -12.37
C HIS A 75 -15.91 14.16 -13.08
N HIS A 76 -14.62 14.15 -12.76
CA HIS A 76 -13.65 13.24 -13.36
C HIS A 76 -14.03 11.77 -13.16
N PHE A 77 -14.29 11.35 -11.91
CA PHE A 77 -14.56 9.94 -11.61
C PHE A 77 -15.94 9.47 -12.07
N CYS A 78 -16.95 10.36 -12.16
CA CYS A 78 -18.24 10.02 -12.74
C CYS A 78 -18.21 9.97 -14.28
N SER A 79 -17.41 10.84 -14.92
CA SER A 79 -17.37 10.91 -16.40
C SER A 79 -16.43 9.89 -17.04
N VAL A 80 -15.39 9.43 -16.35
CA VAL A 80 -14.40 8.51 -16.92
C VAL A 80 -15.03 7.20 -17.39
N GLY A 81 -16.03 6.66 -16.68
CA GLY A 81 -16.72 5.43 -17.05
C GLY A 81 -17.39 5.52 -18.42
N PRO A 82 -18.35 6.46 -18.61
CA PRO A 82 -18.97 6.70 -19.91
C PRO A 82 -17.98 7.05 -21.03
N ILE A 83 -16.97 7.89 -20.75
CA ILE A 83 -15.94 8.27 -21.74
C ILE A 83 -15.20 7.03 -22.24
N LEU A 84 -14.76 6.15 -21.34
CA LEU A 84 -14.07 4.92 -21.70
C LEU A 84 -14.99 3.94 -22.44
N ALA A 85 -16.25 3.81 -22.00
CA ALA A 85 -17.23 2.94 -22.66
C ALA A 85 -17.50 3.37 -24.11
N ASN A 86 -17.62 4.68 -24.36
CA ASN A 86 -17.80 5.23 -25.70
C ASN A 86 -16.57 5.04 -26.61
N GLY A 87 -15.38 4.86 -26.03
CA GLY A 87 -14.16 4.54 -26.76
C GLY A 87 -14.05 3.07 -27.21
N ILE A 88 -14.93 2.20 -26.72
CA ILE A 88 -14.98 0.80 -27.14
C ILE A 88 -15.70 0.75 -28.50
N PRO A 89 -15.06 0.29 -29.59
CA PRO A 89 -15.73 0.20 -30.88
C PRO A 89 -16.94 -0.75 -30.76
N PRO A 90 -18.09 -0.42 -31.38
CA PRO A 90 -19.25 -1.30 -31.39
C PRO A 90 -18.87 -2.58 -32.12
N THR A 91 -18.55 -3.62 -31.35
CA THR A 91 -18.07 -4.88 -31.90
C THR A 91 -19.21 -5.88 -31.87
N ASN A 92 -19.57 -6.45 -33.03
CA ASN A 92 -20.45 -7.62 -33.12
C ASN A 92 -19.82 -8.90 -32.50
N SER A 93 -18.72 -8.79 -31.73
CA SER A 93 -17.88 -9.91 -31.28
C SER A 93 -18.13 -10.37 -29.84
N ILE A 94 -19.06 -9.74 -29.12
CA ILE A 94 -19.59 -10.30 -27.87
C ILE A 94 -20.58 -11.40 -28.29
N SER A 95 -20.04 -12.54 -28.72
CA SER A 95 -20.82 -13.76 -28.80
C SER A 95 -21.13 -14.19 -27.35
N PRO A 96 -22.38 -14.60 -27.05
CA PRO A 96 -22.75 -15.18 -25.75
C PRO A 96 -21.79 -16.29 -25.29
N GLU A 97 -21.14 -16.96 -26.23
CA GLU A 97 -20.16 -18.03 -26.01
C GLU A 97 -18.91 -17.60 -25.23
N LYS A 98 -18.60 -16.29 -25.18
CA LYS A 98 -17.44 -15.76 -24.45
C LYS A 98 -17.74 -15.40 -22.99
N ILE A 99 -19.00 -15.50 -22.57
CA ILE A 99 -19.39 -15.24 -21.18
C ILE A 99 -18.99 -16.47 -20.35
N CYS A 100 -18.06 -16.28 -19.40
CA CYS A 100 -17.69 -17.34 -18.46
C CYS A 100 -18.71 -17.48 -17.33
N SER A 101 -19.18 -16.34 -16.81
CA SER A 101 -20.16 -16.29 -15.73
C SER A 101 -20.79 -14.89 -15.63
N SER A 102 -21.97 -14.81 -15.05
CA SER A 102 -22.63 -13.55 -14.71
C SER A 102 -23.41 -13.73 -13.42
N GLY A 103 -23.76 -12.63 -12.74
CA GLY A 103 -24.51 -12.72 -11.50
C GLY A 103 -24.76 -11.38 -10.82
N ILE A 104 -25.38 -11.49 -9.65
CA ILE A 104 -25.76 -10.37 -8.80
C ILE A 104 -25.10 -10.57 -7.43
N VAL A 105 -24.38 -9.56 -6.96
CA VAL A 105 -23.76 -9.53 -5.63
C VAL A 105 -24.44 -8.43 -4.83
N HIS A 106 -25.18 -8.82 -3.79
CA HIS A 106 -25.73 -7.87 -2.83
C HIS A 106 -24.62 -7.38 -1.89
N LEU A 107 -24.22 -6.12 -2.05
CA LEU A 107 -23.24 -5.47 -1.20
C LEU A 107 -23.97 -4.77 -0.05
N ALA A 108 -23.55 -4.97 1.20
CA ALA A 108 -24.18 -4.36 2.38
C ALA A 108 -23.94 -2.83 2.51
N ILE A 109 -23.33 -2.20 1.51
CA ILE A 109 -22.90 -0.79 1.53
C ILE A 109 -23.68 0.11 0.55
N SER A 110 -24.56 -0.47 -0.28
CA SER A 110 -25.45 0.27 -1.19
C SER A 110 -26.78 -0.48 -1.33
N ASP A 111 -27.85 0.25 -1.53
CA ASP A 111 -29.17 -0.24 -1.93
C ASP A 111 -29.21 -0.76 -3.38
N HIS A 112 -28.09 -0.69 -4.10
CA HIS A 112 -27.93 -1.25 -5.43
C HIS A 112 -27.12 -2.55 -5.39
N SER A 113 -27.71 -3.62 -5.92
CA SER A 113 -26.99 -4.88 -6.14
C SER A 113 -25.95 -4.70 -7.25
N LEU A 114 -24.73 -5.19 -7.02
CA LEU A 114 -23.70 -5.22 -8.04
C LEU A 114 -24.02 -6.31 -9.05
N VAL A 115 -24.38 -5.90 -10.27
CA VAL A 115 -24.52 -6.83 -11.40
C VAL A 115 -23.16 -6.97 -12.09
N PHE A 116 -22.72 -8.21 -12.33
CA PHE A 116 -21.44 -8.48 -12.96
C PHE A 116 -21.55 -9.50 -14.11
N MET A 117 -20.56 -9.44 -15.00
CA MET A 117 -20.31 -10.41 -16.06
C MET A 117 -18.79 -10.59 -16.18
N THR A 118 -18.33 -11.84 -16.34
CA THR A 118 -16.94 -12.15 -16.66
C THR A 118 -16.84 -12.68 -18.09
N LEU A 119 -15.88 -12.13 -18.83
CA LEU A 119 -15.63 -12.47 -20.23
C LEU A 119 -14.31 -13.22 -20.35
N LYS A 120 -14.29 -14.32 -21.13
CA LYS A 120 -13.05 -14.97 -21.54
C LYS A 120 -12.44 -14.20 -22.70
N ILE A 121 -11.45 -13.38 -22.41
CA ILE A 121 -10.71 -12.64 -23.44
C ILE A 121 -9.41 -13.39 -23.71
N CYS A 122 -9.28 -14.01 -24.88
CA CYS A 122 -7.99 -14.44 -25.42
C CYS A 122 -7.43 -13.27 -26.23
N TYR A 123 -6.34 -12.68 -25.75
CA TYR A 123 -5.50 -11.79 -26.54
C TYR A 123 -4.23 -12.54 -26.91
N GLU A 124 -3.79 -12.41 -28.16
CA GLU A 124 -2.43 -12.81 -28.52
C GLU A 124 -1.46 -11.88 -27.78
N ARG A 125 -0.56 -12.45 -26.98
CA ARG A 125 0.47 -11.68 -26.29
C ARG A 125 1.44 -11.13 -27.33
N THR A 126 1.25 -9.88 -27.74
CA THR A 126 2.22 -9.13 -28.53
C THR A 126 3.29 -8.56 -27.60
N GLY A 127 4.29 -9.39 -27.28
CA GLY A 127 5.43 -8.96 -26.46
C GLY A 127 6.51 -10.03 -26.38
N ILE A 128 7.77 -9.60 -26.32
CA ILE A 128 8.92 -10.48 -26.07
C ILE A 128 8.77 -11.05 -24.66
N HIS A 129 9.07 -12.35 -24.49
CA HIS A 129 9.01 -13.02 -23.20
C HIS A 129 9.86 -12.27 -22.15
N ARG A 130 9.22 -11.82 -21.06
CA ARG A 130 9.93 -11.27 -19.90
C ARG A 130 10.10 -12.37 -18.85
N THR A 131 11.32 -12.92 -18.76
CA THR A 131 11.68 -13.81 -17.67
C THR A 131 11.85 -13.00 -16.39
N ILE A 132 11.13 -13.36 -15.33
CA ILE A 132 11.31 -12.79 -13.99
C ILE A 132 11.93 -13.89 -13.14
N GLU A 133 13.17 -13.69 -12.71
CA GLU A 133 13.80 -14.57 -11.74
C GLU A 133 13.33 -14.22 -10.33
N SER A 134 12.94 -15.22 -9.57
CA SER A 134 12.57 -15.04 -8.16
C SER A 134 13.33 -16.08 -7.34
N ARG A 135 13.85 -15.65 -6.18
CA ARG A 135 14.54 -16.55 -5.26
C ARG A 135 13.50 -17.38 -4.50
N ILE A 136 13.56 -18.69 -4.68
CA ILE A 136 12.68 -19.63 -3.98
C ILE A 136 13.39 -20.07 -2.69
N LEU A 137 12.88 -19.63 -1.55
CA LEU A 137 13.44 -19.97 -0.22
C LEU A 137 12.88 -21.28 0.38
N LYS A 138 12.05 -22.02 -0.35
CA LYS A 138 11.38 -23.24 0.15
C LYS A 138 12.36 -24.33 0.60
N ASN A 139 13.55 -24.39 -0.01
CA ASN A 139 14.62 -25.33 0.33
C ASN A 139 15.89 -24.57 0.78
N PHE A 140 15.74 -23.51 1.58
CA PHE A 140 16.88 -22.72 2.05
C PHE A 140 17.84 -23.57 2.87
N ASN A 141 19.08 -23.73 2.38
CA ASN A 141 20.15 -24.42 3.10
C ASN A 141 21.01 -23.39 3.82
N HIS A 142 20.83 -23.30 5.14
CA HIS A 142 21.54 -22.35 5.99
C HIS A 142 23.07 -22.53 5.95
N HIS A 143 23.56 -23.77 5.89
CA HIS A 143 24.99 -24.05 5.91
C HIS A 143 25.68 -23.61 4.61
N HIS A 144 25.06 -23.91 3.47
CA HIS A 144 25.56 -23.47 2.17
C HIS A 144 25.60 -21.95 2.07
N PHE A 145 24.53 -21.27 2.51
CA PHE A 145 24.48 -19.82 2.51
C PHE A 145 25.59 -19.20 3.37
N LEU A 146 25.83 -19.70 4.58
CA LEU A 146 26.91 -19.22 5.43
C LEU A 146 28.29 -19.45 4.82
N ASN A 147 28.49 -20.59 4.15
CA ASN A 147 29.73 -20.88 3.43
C ASN A 147 29.95 -19.89 2.27
N ASP A 148 28.91 -19.61 1.49
CA ASP A 148 28.98 -18.64 0.38
C ASP A 148 29.32 -17.23 0.89
N VAL A 149 28.72 -16.81 2.01
CA VAL A 149 28.99 -15.53 2.68
C VAL A 149 30.43 -15.47 3.21
N ALA A 150 30.93 -16.56 3.80
CA ALA A 150 32.29 -16.62 4.32
C ALA A 150 33.35 -16.57 3.21
N GLN A 151 33.02 -17.04 2.02
CA GLN A 151 33.91 -17.04 0.85
C GLN A 151 33.93 -15.71 0.07
N GLN A 152 33.06 -14.75 0.40
CA GLN A 152 33.08 -13.46 -0.28
C GLN A 152 34.32 -12.64 0.08
N PRO A 153 34.96 -11.95 -0.88
CA PRO A 153 36.15 -11.13 -0.64
C PRO A 153 35.77 -9.78 -0.01
N TRP A 154 35.37 -9.81 1.27
CA TRP A 154 34.88 -8.66 2.02
C TRP A 154 35.83 -7.46 2.03
N ASN A 155 37.13 -7.69 1.88
CA ASN A 155 38.14 -6.63 1.80
C ASN A 155 37.86 -5.61 0.69
N ARG A 156 37.24 -6.02 -0.42
CA ARG A 156 36.85 -5.11 -1.52
C ARG A 156 35.75 -4.14 -1.12
N VAL A 157 34.82 -4.59 -0.27
CA VAL A 157 33.70 -3.79 0.23
C VAL A 157 34.20 -2.69 1.17
N PHE A 158 35.24 -2.98 1.96
CA PHE A 158 35.80 -2.01 2.90
C PHE A 158 36.79 -1.02 2.28
N SER A 159 37.34 -1.33 1.11
CA SER A 159 38.23 -0.44 0.36
C SER A 159 37.51 0.53 -0.57
N GLU A 160 36.24 0.30 -0.85
CA GLU A 160 35.46 1.11 -1.79
C GLU A 160 34.91 2.37 -1.10
N THR A 161 35.40 3.53 -1.51
CA THR A 161 34.98 4.83 -0.96
C THR A 161 33.78 5.44 -1.70
N ASN A 162 33.45 4.91 -2.87
CA ASN A 162 32.34 5.41 -3.69
C ASN A 162 31.06 4.58 -3.46
N PRO A 163 30.00 5.16 -2.86
CA PRO A 163 28.77 4.43 -2.58
C PRO A 163 27.94 4.07 -3.83
N GLU A 164 28.20 4.67 -4.99
CA GLU A 164 27.45 4.40 -6.23
C GLU A 164 27.93 3.14 -6.97
N THR A 165 29.18 2.71 -6.78
CA THR A 165 29.73 1.51 -7.43
C THR A 165 29.37 0.20 -6.72
N MET A 166 28.67 0.26 -5.58
CA MET A 166 28.27 -0.92 -4.79
C MET A 166 26.98 -1.59 -5.28
N GLN A 167 26.32 -1.05 -6.32
CA GLN A 167 25.00 -1.51 -6.79
C GLN A 167 25.00 -2.20 -8.17
N ASP A 168 26.14 -2.28 -8.84
CA ASP A 168 26.33 -3.06 -10.08
C ASP A 168 26.80 -4.49 -9.78
#